data_AF-A0A8W8I4W1-F1
#
_entry.id   AF-A0A8W8I4W1-F1
#
_cell.length_a   1.000
_cell.length_b   1.000
_cell.length_c   1.000
_cell.angle_alpha   90.00
_cell.angle_beta   90.00
_cell.angle_gamma   90.00
#
_symmetry.space_group_name_H-M   'P 1'
#
loop_
_entity.id
_entity.type
_entity.pdbx_description
1 polymer ?
#
loop_
_entity_poly.entity_id
_entity_poly.type
_entity_poly.pdbx_seq_one_letter_code
_entity_poly.pdbx_strand_id
1 'polypeptide(L)'
;SSKKSKGSHSVESSSAVIKDVPRPPSGYNPMHSITEAIIRYFLENHQTDKAYKQKLQLRDVLFKIFQSCMPNCGLYIVGSTMSGFGTMKSDMDMCLMITEDGVDQKREAPEILYLIQKALYKCSFVRESTVIRAKVPILRFNDLISKAQVDLNVNNGVGIRNTHLLKYYCMTDWRVRPLVLYIKKWARFHDINDASKATISSYSLCLMLIHYLQYACSPPVLPSLQELYPERFDGTLDIRELKFDDTVSYKSDNGQSVGELFLGFLAYYSNKYRFEEDCICIREGRRYSLDDYMRFKNENFQLQPLCIEEPFDLSNTARSCHDKNIFNRVKRVFKKSYQELQKKKDVRCLFNQPF
;
A
#
# COMPACT_ATOMS: atom_id res chain seq x y z
N SER A 1 -28.23 -13.60 -22.16
CA SER A 1 -28.85 -13.15 -20.90
C SER A 1 -27.97 -12.06 -20.30
N SER A 2 -28.35 -10.80 -20.51
CA SER A 2 -27.57 -9.61 -20.19
C SER A 2 -27.74 -9.21 -18.71
N LYS A 3 -26.84 -9.68 -17.84
CA LYS A 3 -26.73 -9.15 -16.48
C LYS A 3 -26.12 -7.74 -16.52
N LYS A 4 -26.98 -6.73 -16.45
CA LYS A 4 -26.60 -5.33 -16.18
C LYS A 4 -25.85 -5.27 -14.85
N SER A 5 -24.54 -4.99 -14.87
CA SER A 5 -23.75 -4.71 -13.67
C SER A 5 -24.08 -3.30 -13.15
N LYS A 6 -25.04 -3.23 -12.23
CA LYS A 6 -25.22 -2.06 -11.37
C LYS A 6 -24.42 -2.29 -10.09
N GLY A 7 -23.11 -2.03 -10.14
CA GLY A 7 -22.29 -1.87 -8.94
C GLY A 7 -22.51 -0.49 -8.34
N SER A 8 -23.65 -0.28 -7.68
CA SER A 8 -23.85 0.90 -6.84
C SER A 8 -23.07 0.71 -5.55
N HIS A 9 -21.83 1.17 -5.52
CA HIS A 9 -21.01 1.21 -4.31
C HIS A 9 -21.56 2.28 -3.36
N SER A 10 -22.36 1.89 -2.36
CA SER A 10 -22.65 2.72 -1.20
C SER A 10 -21.43 2.68 -0.27
N VAL A 11 -20.53 3.64 -0.46
CA VAL A 11 -19.26 3.73 0.26
C VAL A 11 -19.48 4.14 1.72
N GLU A 12 -19.06 3.31 2.68
CA GLU A 12 -18.74 3.81 4.01
C GLU A 12 -17.48 4.69 3.93
N SER A 13 -17.72 6.00 4.03
CA SER A 13 -16.71 7.05 3.86
C SER A 13 -15.49 6.87 4.75
N SER A 14 -14.35 7.45 4.34
CA SER A 14 -13.14 7.51 5.16
C SER A 14 -13.38 8.19 6.53
N SER A 15 -14.49 8.94 6.67
CA SER A 15 -14.94 9.56 7.92
C SER A 15 -15.35 8.58 9.03
N ALA A 16 -15.82 7.36 8.72
CA ALA A 16 -16.26 6.43 9.76
C ALA A 16 -15.09 5.99 10.65
N VAL A 17 -13.94 5.70 10.05
CA VAL A 17 -12.71 5.23 10.74
C VAL A 17 -11.90 6.41 11.33
N ILE A 18 -12.06 7.64 10.83
CA ILE A 18 -11.42 8.83 11.44
C ILE A 18 -12.00 9.08 12.85
N LYS A 19 -13.26 8.71 13.10
CA LYS A 19 -13.90 8.86 14.42
C LYS A 19 -13.19 8.03 15.51
N ASP A 20 -12.53 6.94 15.13
CA ASP A 20 -11.87 6.02 16.07
C ASP A 20 -10.43 6.44 16.40
N VAL A 21 -9.87 7.44 15.71
CA VAL A 21 -8.56 8.00 16.05
C VAL A 21 -8.72 8.84 17.33
N PRO A 22 -8.14 8.43 18.47
CA PRO A 22 -8.29 9.17 19.71
C PRO A 22 -7.65 10.55 19.60
N ARG A 23 -8.21 11.51 20.35
CA ARG A 23 -7.57 12.80 20.55
C ARG A 23 -6.21 12.59 21.25
N PRO A 24 -5.21 13.46 21.01
CA PRO A 24 -3.92 13.34 21.66
C PRO A 24 -4.09 13.29 23.19
N PRO A 25 -3.37 12.39 23.89
CA PRO A 25 -3.46 12.29 25.35
C PRO A 25 -3.03 13.60 26.02
N SER A 26 -3.72 13.99 27.10
CA SER A 26 -3.37 15.14 27.94
C SER A 26 -2.33 14.75 29.01
N GLY A 27 -1.34 15.60 29.26
CA GLY A 27 -0.27 15.37 30.24
C GLY A 27 1.10 14.99 29.62
N TYR A 28 2.19 15.38 30.29
CA TYR A 28 3.55 15.22 29.75
C TYR A 28 4.10 13.79 29.97
N ASN A 29 4.17 13.03 28.88
CA ASN A 29 5.00 11.82 28.74
C ASN A 29 5.75 11.96 27.41
N PRO A 30 7.08 11.75 27.34
CA PRO A 30 7.83 11.83 26.08
C PRO A 30 7.26 10.97 24.95
N MET A 31 6.61 9.83 25.24
CA MET A 31 5.91 9.03 24.22
C MET A 31 4.62 9.66 23.73
N HIS A 32 3.99 10.54 24.51
CA HIS A 32 2.84 11.32 24.06
C HIS A 32 3.23 12.31 22.97
N SER A 33 4.43 12.92 23.03
CA SER A 33 4.86 13.88 21.99
C SER A 33 5.04 13.23 20.62
N ILE A 34 5.65 12.03 20.59
CA ILE A 34 5.79 11.23 19.36
C ILE A 34 4.41 10.82 18.85
N THR A 35 3.56 10.31 19.74
CA THR A 35 2.19 9.88 19.43
C THR A 35 1.38 11.02 18.81
N GLU A 36 1.42 12.19 19.44
CA GLU A 36 0.74 13.39 18.98
C GLU A 36 1.25 13.84 17.61
N ALA A 37 2.57 13.84 17.39
CA ALA A 37 3.13 14.25 16.11
C ALA A 37 2.74 13.30 14.97
N ILE A 38 2.64 11.99 15.24
CA ILE A 38 2.16 10.99 14.27
C ILE A 38 0.69 11.22 13.94
N ILE A 39 -0.16 11.35 14.96
CA ILE A 39 -1.61 11.58 14.79
C ILE A 39 -1.86 12.91 14.06
N ARG A 40 -1.18 13.98 14.47
CA ARG A 40 -1.31 15.31 13.84
C ARG A 40 -0.94 15.25 12.35
N TYR A 41 0.18 14.61 12.02
CA TYR A 41 0.57 14.44 10.62
C TYR A 41 -0.48 13.67 9.81
N PHE A 42 -1.06 12.61 10.39
CA PHE A 42 -2.16 11.87 9.76
C PHE A 42 -3.38 12.77 9.50
N LEU A 43 -3.86 13.49 10.52
CA LEU A 43 -5.03 14.36 10.42
C LEU A 43 -4.84 15.48 9.38
N GLU A 44 -3.62 16.01 9.24
CA GLU A 44 -3.31 17.07 8.28
C GLU A 44 -3.13 16.58 6.83
N ASN A 45 -2.75 15.31 6.62
CA ASN A 45 -2.26 14.85 5.31
C ASN A 45 -3.08 13.71 4.68
N HIS A 46 -3.95 13.03 5.44
CA HIS A 46 -4.78 11.96 4.91
C HIS A 46 -5.67 12.43 3.77
N GLN A 47 -5.99 11.53 2.84
CA GLN A 47 -6.96 11.80 1.78
C GLN A 47 -8.33 12.09 2.40
N THR A 48 -8.86 13.27 2.10
CA THR A 48 -10.20 13.68 2.54
C THR A 48 -11.30 12.99 1.73
N ASP A 49 -12.50 12.89 2.30
CA ASP A 49 -13.68 12.37 1.58
C ASP A 49 -14.00 13.18 0.30
N LYS A 50 -13.74 14.49 0.32
CA LYS A 50 -13.93 15.34 -0.87
C LYS A 50 -12.97 14.91 -1.99
N ALA A 51 -11.68 14.77 -1.70
CA ALA A 51 -10.69 14.33 -2.67
C ALA A 51 -10.99 12.90 -3.17
N TYR A 52 -11.41 12.01 -2.28
CA TYR A 52 -11.81 10.66 -2.63
C TYR A 52 -13.01 10.65 -3.60
N LYS A 53 -14.07 11.42 -3.31
CA LYS A 53 -15.24 11.54 -4.19
C LYS A 53 -14.88 12.13 -5.57
N GLN A 54 -13.96 13.09 -5.62
CA GLN A 54 -13.46 13.64 -6.90
C GLN A 54 -12.73 12.56 -7.73
N LYS A 55 -11.91 11.74 -7.08
CA LYS A 55 -11.25 10.59 -7.74
C LYS A 55 -12.26 9.56 -8.25
N LEU A 56 -13.31 9.26 -7.48
CA LEU A 56 -14.39 8.37 -7.94
C LEU A 56 -15.12 8.92 -9.18
N GLN A 57 -15.43 10.22 -9.18
CA GLN A 57 -16.05 10.88 -10.34
C GLN A 57 -15.14 10.83 -11.57
N LEU A 58 -13.84 11.04 -11.41
CA LEU A 58 -12.87 10.89 -12.49
C LEU A 58 -12.87 9.46 -13.04
N ARG A 59 -12.86 8.44 -12.17
CA ARG A 59 -12.97 7.03 -12.58
C ARG A 59 -14.24 6.81 -13.41
N ASP A 60 -15.39 7.31 -12.96
CA ASP A 60 -16.66 7.10 -13.66
C ASP A 60 -16.67 7.74 -15.06
N VAL A 61 -16.04 8.91 -15.21
CA VAL A 61 -15.86 9.58 -16.52
C VAL A 61 -14.93 8.77 -17.42
N LEU A 62 -13.75 8.38 -16.92
CA LEU A 62 -12.78 7.57 -17.66
C LEU A 62 -13.35 6.23 -18.07
N PHE A 63 -14.13 5.58 -17.20
CA PHE A 63 -14.79 4.33 -17.49
C PHE A 63 -15.72 4.44 -18.70
N LYS A 64 -16.56 5.48 -18.76
CA LYS A 64 -17.44 5.72 -19.93
C LYS A 64 -16.65 5.93 -21.22
N ILE A 65 -15.50 6.62 -21.14
CA ILE A 65 -14.61 6.82 -22.29
C ILE A 65 -14.04 5.48 -22.74
N PHE A 66 -13.52 4.66 -21.82
CA PHE A 66 -12.89 3.37 -22.14
C PHE A 66 -13.89 2.34 -22.64
N GLN A 67 -15.15 2.37 -22.17
CA GLN A 67 -16.22 1.52 -22.71
C GLN A 67 -16.50 1.76 -24.20
N SER A 68 -16.21 2.96 -24.73
CA SER A 68 -16.41 3.24 -26.16
C SER A 68 -15.43 2.49 -27.07
N CYS A 69 -14.25 2.10 -26.57
CA CYS A 69 -13.27 1.30 -27.29
C CYS A 69 -13.18 -0.14 -26.78
N MET A 70 -13.59 -0.41 -25.53
CA MET A 70 -13.56 -1.73 -24.88
C MET A 70 -14.87 -1.96 -24.09
N PRO A 71 -15.96 -2.40 -24.75
CA PRO A 71 -17.29 -2.47 -24.13
C PRO A 71 -17.40 -3.34 -22.87
N ASN A 72 -16.58 -4.40 -22.78
CA ASN A 72 -16.60 -5.36 -21.68
C ASN A 72 -15.52 -5.11 -20.61
N CYS A 73 -14.88 -3.94 -20.63
CA CYS A 73 -13.87 -3.63 -19.61
C CYS A 73 -14.49 -3.33 -18.24
N GLY A 74 -13.69 -3.52 -17.18
CA GLY A 74 -13.93 -3.02 -15.84
C GLY A 74 -12.79 -2.07 -15.44
N LEU A 75 -13.10 -0.93 -14.83
CA LEU A 75 -12.11 0.03 -14.35
C LEU A 75 -12.14 0.12 -12.83
N TYR A 76 -11.06 -0.31 -12.20
CA TYR A 76 -10.89 -0.38 -10.75
C TYR A 76 -9.88 0.64 -10.28
N ILE A 77 -10.20 1.38 -9.23
CA ILE A 77 -9.21 2.17 -8.51
C ILE A 77 -8.44 1.22 -7.60
N VAL A 78 -7.12 1.30 -7.61
CA VAL A 78 -6.24 0.46 -6.79
C VAL A 78 -5.30 1.32 -5.95
N GLY A 79 -4.44 0.68 -5.18
CA GLY A 79 -3.36 1.32 -4.46
C GLY A 79 -3.84 2.22 -3.32
N SER A 80 -3.15 3.33 -3.14
CA SER A 80 -3.30 4.17 -1.95
C SER A 80 -4.68 4.84 -1.84
N THR A 81 -5.32 5.13 -2.98
CA THR A 81 -6.63 5.78 -3.01
C THR A 81 -7.72 4.93 -2.37
N MET A 82 -7.68 3.61 -2.59
CA MET A 82 -8.70 2.66 -2.10
C MET A 82 -8.29 1.89 -0.84
N SER A 83 -6.99 1.64 -0.64
CA SER A 83 -6.51 0.89 0.54
C SER A 83 -6.63 1.64 1.87
N GLY A 84 -6.87 2.96 1.86
CA GLY A 84 -6.95 3.78 3.08
C GLY A 84 -5.63 4.46 3.49
N PHE A 85 -4.57 4.26 2.71
CA PHE A 85 -3.23 4.85 2.87
C PHE A 85 -2.95 6.08 2.00
N GLY A 86 -3.99 6.59 1.35
CA GLY A 86 -3.92 7.77 0.49
C GLY A 86 -3.71 9.05 1.29
N THR A 87 -2.92 9.95 0.72
CA THR A 87 -2.77 11.34 1.13
C THR A 87 -3.40 12.27 0.10
N MET A 88 -3.56 13.55 0.43
CA MET A 88 -4.02 14.57 -0.53
C MET A 88 -3.12 14.73 -1.76
N LYS A 89 -1.87 14.26 -1.70
CA LYS A 89 -0.88 14.30 -2.78
C LYS A 89 -0.66 12.93 -3.44
N SER A 90 -1.45 11.92 -3.08
CA SER A 90 -1.27 10.59 -3.63
C SER A 90 -1.84 10.49 -5.03
N ASP A 91 -1.09 9.83 -5.90
CA ASP A 91 -1.50 9.46 -7.25
C ASP A 91 -2.77 8.61 -7.21
N MET A 92 -3.40 8.50 -8.38
CA MET A 92 -4.57 7.67 -8.59
C MET A 92 -4.20 6.48 -9.46
N ASP A 93 -3.92 5.35 -8.81
CA ASP A 93 -3.66 4.09 -9.50
C ASP A 93 -4.98 3.47 -9.97
N MET A 94 -5.03 3.01 -11.22
CA MET A 94 -6.16 2.28 -11.78
C MET A 94 -5.73 1.00 -12.49
N CYS A 95 -6.61 0.01 -12.49
CA CYS A 95 -6.47 -1.24 -13.22
C CYS A 95 -7.65 -1.38 -14.19
N LEU A 96 -7.34 -1.46 -15.48
CA LEU A 96 -8.29 -1.80 -16.54
C LEU A 96 -8.31 -3.32 -16.71
N MET A 97 -9.39 -3.96 -16.28
CA MET A 97 -9.63 -5.39 -16.50
C MET A 97 -10.40 -5.57 -17.81
N ILE A 98 -9.84 -6.32 -18.75
CA ILE A 98 -10.48 -6.61 -20.05
C ILE A 98 -10.86 -8.09 -20.21
N THR A 99 -10.21 -8.99 -19.48
CA THR A 99 -10.44 -10.44 -19.50
C THR A 99 -10.08 -11.07 -18.15
N GLU A 100 -10.54 -12.29 -17.91
CA GLU A 100 -10.16 -13.13 -16.76
C GLU A 100 -8.91 -13.96 -17.04
N ASP A 101 -8.64 -14.32 -18.30
CA ASP A 101 -7.58 -15.23 -18.73
C ASP A 101 -6.15 -14.62 -18.69
N GLY A 102 -6.02 -13.42 -18.12
CA GLY A 102 -4.78 -12.65 -18.13
C GLY A 102 -4.49 -11.97 -19.47
N VAL A 103 -3.43 -11.15 -19.49
CA VAL A 103 -2.96 -10.40 -20.66
C VAL A 103 -1.44 -10.48 -20.68
N ASP A 104 -0.84 -10.66 -21.86
CA ASP A 104 0.61 -10.59 -22.00
C ASP A 104 1.09 -9.16 -21.67
N GLN A 105 1.69 -9.01 -20.49
CA GLN A 105 2.19 -7.74 -19.99
C GLN A 105 3.31 -7.13 -20.85
N LYS A 106 4.00 -7.93 -21.69
CA LYS A 106 5.08 -7.43 -22.56
C LYS A 106 4.59 -6.97 -23.92
N ARG A 107 3.53 -7.58 -24.46
CA ARG A 107 3.07 -7.35 -25.84
C ARG A 107 1.69 -6.71 -25.91
N GLU A 108 0.69 -7.37 -25.35
CA GLU A 108 -0.72 -6.96 -25.45
C GLU A 108 -1.03 -5.75 -24.57
N ALA A 109 -0.55 -5.73 -23.32
CA ALA A 109 -0.83 -4.62 -22.40
C ALA A 109 -0.38 -3.25 -22.94
N PRO A 110 0.84 -3.07 -23.50
CA PRO A 110 1.21 -1.82 -24.16
C PRO A 110 0.27 -1.42 -25.31
N GLU A 111 -0.14 -2.36 -26.17
CA GLU A 111 -1.03 -2.07 -27.30
C GLU A 111 -2.40 -1.56 -26.82
N ILE A 112 -2.95 -2.19 -25.78
CA ILE A 112 -4.18 -1.77 -25.10
C ILE A 112 -4.00 -0.37 -24.51
N LEU A 113 -2.88 -0.11 -23.82
CA LEU A 113 -2.59 1.21 -23.26
C LEU A 113 -2.47 2.30 -24.33
N TYR A 114 -1.86 2.02 -25.49
CA TYR A 114 -1.80 2.96 -26.61
C TYR A 114 -3.20 3.23 -27.20
N LEU A 115 -4.08 2.22 -27.26
CA LEU A 115 -5.46 2.42 -27.68
C LEU A 115 -6.22 3.34 -26.71
N ILE A 116 -6.04 3.12 -25.40
CA ILE A 116 -6.61 3.99 -24.36
C ILE A 116 -6.05 5.41 -24.45
N GLN A 117 -4.73 5.56 -24.59
CA GLN A 117 -4.08 6.86 -24.76
C GLN A 117 -4.67 7.64 -25.95
N LYS A 118 -4.92 6.97 -27.08
CA LYS A 118 -5.59 7.57 -28.25
C LYS A 118 -6.98 8.08 -27.94
N ALA A 119 -7.77 7.34 -27.16
CA ALA A 119 -9.09 7.79 -26.73
C ALA A 119 -9.01 9.02 -25.81
N LEU A 120 -7.99 9.10 -24.97
CA LEU A 120 -7.77 10.23 -24.06
C LEU A 120 -7.33 11.52 -24.77
N TYR A 121 -6.72 11.46 -25.96
CA TYR A 121 -6.32 12.69 -26.70
C TYR A 121 -7.48 13.64 -27.00
N LYS A 122 -8.72 13.13 -27.05
CA LYS A 122 -9.92 13.94 -27.29
C LYS A 122 -10.44 14.62 -26.01
N CYS A 123 -9.86 14.33 -24.86
CA CYS A 123 -10.32 14.80 -23.55
C CYS A 123 -9.53 16.04 -23.12
N SER A 124 -10.18 17.20 -23.09
CA SER A 124 -9.54 18.48 -22.72
C SER A 124 -9.00 18.53 -21.30
N PHE A 125 -9.50 17.66 -20.41
CA PHE A 125 -9.06 17.56 -19.01
C PHE A 125 -7.81 16.70 -18.81
N VAL A 126 -7.30 16.03 -19.85
CA VAL A 126 -6.10 15.17 -19.77
C VAL A 126 -4.87 15.89 -20.31
N ARG A 127 -3.75 15.80 -19.59
CA ARG A 127 -2.44 16.31 -20.00
C ARG A 127 -1.35 15.25 -19.85
N GLU A 128 -0.28 15.41 -20.64
CA GLU A 128 0.99 14.67 -20.49
C GLU A 128 0.84 13.13 -20.49
N SER A 129 -0.08 12.61 -21.31
CA SER A 129 -0.31 11.17 -21.39
C SER A 129 0.87 10.43 -22.02
N THR A 130 1.50 9.51 -21.29
CA THR A 130 2.68 8.75 -21.72
C THR A 130 2.57 7.29 -21.30
N VAL A 131 2.88 6.36 -22.22
CA VAL A 131 3.02 4.93 -21.90
C VAL A 131 4.46 4.66 -21.45
N ILE A 132 4.61 4.21 -20.21
CA ILE A 132 5.87 3.82 -19.59
C ILE A 132 6.00 2.30 -19.69
N ARG A 133 7.06 1.83 -20.35
CA ARG A 133 7.38 0.39 -20.44
C ARG A 133 8.15 -0.03 -19.20
N ALA A 134 7.56 -0.94 -18.43
CA ALA A 134 8.17 -1.62 -17.30
C ALA A 134 7.70 -3.08 -17.29
N LYS A 135 8.01 -3.86 -16.25
CA LYS A 135 7.50 -5.24 -16.10
C LYS A 135 5.96 -5.28 -16.16
N VAL A 136 5.32 -4.29 -15.54
CA VAL A 136 3.88 -4.00 -15.70
C VAL A 136 3.83 -2.62 -16.36
N PRO A 137 3.50 -2.52 -17.66
CA PRO A 137 3.39 -1.23 -18.34
C PRO A 137 2.30 -0.36 -17.73
N ILE A 138 2.53 0.96 -17.74
CA ILE A 138 1.62 1.95 -17.14
C ILE A 138 1.40 3.08 -18.15
N LEU A 139 0.14 3.46 -18.38
CA LEU A 139 -0.21 4.74 -18.98
C LEU A 139 -0.34 5.78 -17.88
N ARG A 140 0.58 6.74 -17.86
CA ARG A 140 0.60 7.86 -16.92
C ARG A 140 0.05 9.11 -17.57
N PHE A 141 -0.82 9.84 -16.88
CA PHE A 141 -1.33 11.14 -17.34
C PHE A 141 -1.78 12.01 -16.17
N ASN A 142 -1.97 13.32 -16.39
CA ASN A 142 -2.46 14.25 -15.39
C ASN A 142 -3.91 14.64 -15.68
N ASP A 143 -4.78 14.55 -14.68
CA ASP A 143 -6.15 15.08 -14.72
C ASP A 143 -6.19 16.52 -14.19
N LEU A 144 -6.68 17.44 -15.01
CA LEU A 144 -6.79 18.86 -14.67
C LEU A 144 -7.90 19.18 -13.66
N ILE A 145 -8.91 18.30 -13.50
CA ILE A 145 -10.06 18.55 -12.62
C ILE A 145 -9.73 18.19 -11.18
N SER A 146 -9.32 16.94 -10.93
CA SER A 146 -8.91 16.47 -9.60
C SER A 146 -7.47 16.86 -9.25
N LYS A 147 -6.68 17.30 -10.23
CA LYS A 147 -5.23 17.57 -10.11
C LYS A 147 -4.41 16.34 -9.73
N ALA A 148 -4.97 15.14 -9.94
CA ALA A 148 -4.29 13.89 -9.69
C ALA A 148 -3.46 13.46 -10.89
N GLN A 149 -2.27 12.92 -10.65
CA GLN A 149 -1.60 12.05 -11.60
C GLN A 149 -2.27 10.68 -11.56
N VAL A 150 -2.57 10.13 -12.73
CA VAL A 150 -3.23 8.84 -12.90
C VAL A 150 -2.25 7.86 -13.52
N ASP A 151 -2.11 6.69 -12.89
CA ASP A 151 -1.33 5.56 -13.38
C ASP A 151 -2.27 4.41 -13.71
N LEU A 152 -2.47 4.13 -14.99
CA LEU A 152 -3.34 3.06 -15.48
C LEU A 152 -2.52 1.85 -15.95
N ASN A 153 -2.75 0.69 -15.36
CA ASN A 153 -2.25 -0.60 -15.87
C ASN A 153 -3.40 -1.46 -16.43
N VAL A 154 -3.06 -2.56 -17.09
CA VAL A 154 -4.01 -3.48 -17.72
C VAL A 154 -3.90 -4.85 -17.07
N ASN A 155 -5.03 -5.42 -16.67
CA ASN A 155 -5.16 -6.80 -16.18
C ASN A 155 -4.25 -7.17 -15.00
N ASN A 156 -3.79 -6.20 -14.20
CA ASN A 156 -3.04 -6.49 -12.97
C ASN A 156 -4.00 -6.80 -11.81
N GLY A 157 -4.60 -8.00 -11.83
CA GLY A 157 -5.57 -8.43 -10.84
C GLY A 157 -5.01 -8.51 -9.40
N VAL A 158 -3.72 -8.85 -9.27
CA VAL A 158 -3.01 -8.87 -7.98
C VAL A 158 -3.05 -7.50 -7.30
N GLY A 159 -2.94 -6.41 -8.07
CA GLY A 159 -3.07 -5.05 -7.53
C GLY A 159 -4.44 -4.76 -6.90
N ILE A 160 -5.51 -5.33 -7.45
CA ILE A 160 -6.87 -5.17 -6.91
C ILE A 160 -7.02 -5.96 -5.61
N ARG A 161 -6.58 -7.22 -5.59
CA ARG A 161 -6.59 -8.08 -4.39
C ARG A 161 -5.77 -7.49 -3.24
N ASN A 162 -4.59 -6.95 -3.55
CA ASN A 162 -3.76 -6.25 -2.57
C ASN A 162 -4.44 -5.02 -1.99
N THR A 163 -5.07 -4.22 -2.84
CA THR A 163 -5.80 -3.04 -2.41
C THR A 163 -6.93 -3.40 -1.45
N HIS A 164 -7.65 -4.48 -1.78
CA HIS A 164 -8.69 -5.06 -0.95
C HIS A 164 -8.14 -5.55 0.39
N LEU A 165 -7.13 -6.41 0.42
CA LEU A 165 -6.51 -6.91 1.65
C LEU A 165 -6.01 -5.77 2.56
N LEU A 166 -5.30 -4.79 1.98
CA LEU A 166 -4.78 -3.65 2.72
C LEU A 166 -5.88 -2.73 3.30
N LYS A 167 -7.02 -2.60 2.59
CA LYS A 167 -8.19 -1.89 3.10
C LYS A 167 -8.74 -2.55 4.36
N TYR A 168 -8.81 -3.87 4.41
CA TYR A 168 -9.25 -4.59 5.62
C TYR A 168 -8.25 -4.47 6.77
N TYR A 169 -6.94 -4.52 6.51
CA TYR A 169 -5.94 -4.22 7.55
C TYR A 169 -6.10 -2.81 8.13
N CYS A 170 -6.44 -1.81 7.30
CA CYS A 170 -6.74 -0.46 7.79
C CYS A 170 -7.96 -0.36 8.68
N MET A 171 -8.96 -1.21 8.43
CA MET A 171 -10.22 -1.24 9.17
C MET A 171 -10.11 -2.08 10.45
N THR A 172 -9.07 -2.89 10.57
CA THR A 172 -8.85 -3.78 11.72
C THR A 172 -8.43 -3.02 12.97
N ASP A 173 -7.55 -2.03 12.84
CA ASP A 173 -7.08 -1.21 13.97
C ASP A 173 -6.76 0.23 13.52
N TRP A 174 -7.26 1.22 14.26
CA TRP A 174 -7.12 2.64 13.92
C TRP A 174 -5.65 3.08 13.82
N ARG A 175 -4.73 2.42 14.54
CA ARG A 175 -3.30 2.77 14.62
C ARG A 175 -2.57 2.52 13.30
N VAL A 176 -3.09 1.65 12.44
CA VAL A 176 -2.45 1.25 11.18
C VAL A 176 -2.29 2.44 10.23
N ARG A 177 -3.35 3.22 10.01
CA ARG A 177 -3.33 4.32 9.02
C ARG A 177 -2.35 5.43 9.39
N PRO A 178 -2.34 5.96 10.64
CA PRO A 178 -1.34 6.94 11.05
C PRO A 178 0.10 6.41 10.92
N LEU A 179 0.35 5.16 11.32
CA LEU A 179 1.67 4.55 11.24
C LEU A 179 2.16 4.43 9.80
N VAL A 180 1.33 3.94 8.87
CA VAL A 180 1.72 3.82 7.45
C VAL A 180 2.06 5.19 6.85
N LEU A 181 1.22 6.20 7.07
CA LEU A 181 1.47 7.55 6.53
C LEU A 181 2.76 8.15 7.11
N TYR A 182 3.00 7.96 8.40
CA TYR A 182 4.20 8.49 9.05
C TYR A 182 5.48 7.76 8.64
N ILE A 183 5.44 6.43 8.52
CA ILE A 183 6.56 5.63 8.01
C ILE A 183 6.89 6.03 6.57
N LYS A 184 5.90 6.25 5.72
CA LYS A 184 6.13 6.78 4.36
C LYS A 184 6.79 8.15 4.39
N LYS A 185 6.34 9.07 5.25
CA LYS A 185 6.98 10.39 5.44
C LYS A 185 8.45 10.26 5.82
N TRP A 186 8.73 9.47 6.86
CA TRP A 186 10.07 9.19 7.36
C TRP A 186 10.97 8.59 6.26
N ALA A 187 10.50 7.53 5.61
CA ALA A 187 11.27 6.81 4.61
C ALA A 187 11.56 7.67 3.36
N ARG A 188 10.62 8.52 2.94
CA ARG A 188 10.85 9.49 1.85
C ARG A 188 11.86 10.57 2.23
N PHE A 189 11.78 11.10 3.45
CA PHE A 189 12.74 12.10 3.93
C PHE A 189 14.19 11.57 3.90
N HIS A 190 14.38 10.29 4.20
CA HIS A 190 15.70 9.65 4.15
C HIS A 190 16.05 9.01 2.80
N ASP A 191 15.28 9.26 1.73
CA ASP A 191 15.52 8.72 0.37
C ASP A 191 15.63 7.18 0.33
N ILE A 192 14.79 6.49 1.13
CA ILE A 192 14.70 5.02 1.15
C ILE A 192 13.32 4.50 0.71
N ASN A 193 12.48 5.37 0.13
CA ASN A 193 11.14 5.04 -0.36
C ASN A 193 10.91 5.42 -1.84
N ASP A 194 11.70 4.84 -2.72
CA ASP A 194 11.61 4.99 -4.18
C ASP A 194 12.11 3.72 -4.89
N ALA A 195 11.18 2.92 -5.42
CA ALA A 195 11.51 1.67 -6.09
C ALA A 195 12.32 1.87 -7.39
N SER A 196 12.19 3.03 -8.04
CA SER A 196 12.96 3.36 -9.25
C SER A 196 14.44 3.59 -8.96
N LYS A 197 14.77 3.96 -7.71
CA LYS A 197 16.14 4.15 -7.20
C LYS A 197 16.66 2.93 -6.42
N ALA A 198 16.12 1.75 -6.71
CA ALA A 198 16.47 0.48 -6.04
C ALA A 198 16.29 0.48 -4.50
N THR A 199 15.39 1.29 -3.96
CA THR A 199 15.02 1.29 -2.52
C THR A 199 13.66 0.66 -2.29
N ILE A 200 13.11 0.76 -1.07
CA ILE A 200 11.89 0.04 -0.67
C ILE A 200 10.65 0.73 -1.28
N SER A 201 9.79 -0.04 -1.93
CA SER A 201 8.51 0.50 -2.43
C SER A 201 7.57 0.92 -1.29
N SER A 202 6.61 1.82 -1.56
CA SER A 202 5.59 2.19 -0.55
C SER A 202 4.75 0.98 -0.11
N TYR A 203 4.51 0.03 -1.03
CA TYR A 203 3.79 -1.20 -0.74
C TYR A 203 4.60 -2.12 0.17
N SER A 204 5.88 -2.36 -0.13
CA SER A 204 6.77 -3.17 0.70
C SER A 204 6.95 -2.59 2.12
N LEU A 205 7.05 -1.26 2.27
CA LEU A 205 7.07 -0.62 3.60
C LEU A 205 5.77 -0.88 4.39
N CYS A 206 4.62 -0.91 3.71
CA CYS A 206 3.35 -1.22 4.34
C CYS A 206 3.31 -2.68 4.82
N LEU A 207 3.78 -3.62 4.00
CA LEU A 207 3.89 -5.03 4.39
C LEU A 207 4.85 -5.24 5.55
N MET A 208 5.98 -4.51 5.59
CA MET A 208 6.89 -4.51 6.73
C MET A 208 6.20 -4.04 8.02
N LEU A 209 5.38 -2.99 7.96
CA LEU A 209 4.62 -2.57 9.12
C LEU A 209 3.59 -3.63 9.54
N ILE A 210 2.82 -4.17 8.60
CA ILE A 210 1.80 -5.20 8.89
C ILE A 210 2.46 -6.40 9.57
N HIS A 211 3.58 -6.88 9.03
CA HIS A 211 4.39 -7.93 9.65
C HIS A 211 4.81 -7.60 11.08
N TYR A 212 5.33 -6.39 11.30
CA TYR A 212 5.71 -5.96 12.65
C TYR A 212 4.51 -6.00 13.61
N LEU A 213 3.34 -5.55 13.15
CA LEU A 213 2.09 -5.51 13.92
C LEU A 213 1.44 -6.90 14.13
N GLN A 214 1.76 -7.87 13.28
CA GLN A 214 1.28 -9.26 13.39
C GLN A 214 2.18 -10.13 14.27
N TYR A 215 3.49 -10.04 14.05
CA TYR A 215 4.44 -11.01 14.56
C TYR A 215 5.35 -10.45 15.66
N ALA A 216 5.78 -9.19 15.54
CA ALA A 216 6.88 -8.67 16.34
C ALA A 216 6.43 -7.92 17.60
N CYS A 217 5.26 -7.26 17.58
CA CYS A 217 4.66 -6.69 18.78
C CYS A 217 3.86 -7.74 19.55
N SER A 218 3.84 -7.59 20.89
CA SER A 218 3.13 -8.49 21.79
C SER A 218 2.39 -7.68 22.84
N PRO A 219 1.06 -7.86 23.01
CA PRO A 219 0.16 -8.66 22.16
C PRO A 219 0.13 -8.18 20.69
N PRO A 220 -0.28 -9.01 19.72
CA PRO A 220 -0.33 -8.61 18.31
C PRO A 220 -1.40 -7.53 18.07
N VAL A 221 -1.05 -6.52 17.27
CA VAL A 221 -1.99 -5.46 16.86
C VAL A 221 -2.87 -5.93 15.69
N LEU A 222 -2.35 -6.79 14.82
CA LEU A 222 -3.08 -7.32 13.66
C LEU A 222 -3.06 -8.85 13.66
N PRO A 223 -4.14 -9.51 13.20
CA PRO A 223 -4.12 -10.94 12.90
C PRO A 223 -3.54 -11.19 11.49
N SER A 224 -3.36 -12.46 11.10
CA SER A 224 -3.40 -12.79 9.67
C SER A 224 -4.85 -12.77 9.19
N LEU A 225 -5.19 -11.82 8.30
CA LEU A 225 -6.54 -11.77 7.74
C LEU A 225 -6.81 -12.91 6.75
N GLN A 226 -5.78 -13.42 6.08
CA GLN A 226 -5.91 -14.55 5.16
C GLN A 226 -6.10 -15.89 5.89
N GLU A 227 -5.59 -16.02 7.12
CA GLU A 227 -5.92 -17.17 7.98
C GLU A 227 -7.29 -17.02 8.64
N LEU A 228 -7.66 -15.79 9.04
CA LEU A 228 -8.90 -15.54 9.78
C LEU A 228 -10.15 -15.54 8.87
N TYR A 229 -10.02 -15.11 7.62
CA TYR A 229 -11.10 -15.04 6.62
C TYR A 229 -10.64 -15.57 5.25
N PRO A 230 -10.25 -16.86 5.15
CA PRO A 230 -9.69 -17.42 3.92
C PRO A 230 -10.62 -17.29 2.72
N GLU A 231 -11.94 -17.40 2.91
CA GLU A 231 -12.95 -17.25 1.87
C GLU A 231 -13.03 -15.82 1.29
N ARG A 232 -12.64 -14.81 2.09
CA ARG A 232 -12.67 -13.40 1.68
C ARG A 232 -11.41 -12.99 0.93
N PHE A 233 -10.30 -13.64 1.20
CA PHE A 233 -8.98 -13.31 0.66
C PHE A 233 -8.38 -14.46 -0.16
N ASP A 234 -9.23 -15.30 -0.74
CA ASP A 234 -8.84 -16.33 -1.68
C ASP A 234 -8.25 -15.68 -2.95
N GLY A 235 -7.05 -16.12 -3.34
CA GLY A 235 -6.37 -15.66 -4.56
C GLY A 235 -7.08 -16.07 -5.85
N THR A 236 -8.02 -17.01 -5.79
CA THR A 236 -8.81 -17.52 -6.93
C THR A 236 -10.17 -16.85 -7.08
N LEU A 237 -10.69 -16.19 -6.04
CA LEU A 237 -12.01 -15.53 -6.05
C LEU A 237 -12.10 -14.50 -7.18
N ASP A 238 -13.21 -14.42 -7.90
CA ASP A 238 -13.38 -13.40 -8.93
C ASP A 238 -13.24 -11.99 -8.35
N ILE A 239 -12.40 -11.17 -8.98
CA ILE A 239 -12.15 -9.78 -8.58
C ILE A 239 -13.44 -8.95 -8.55
N ARG A 240 -14.43 -9.27 -9.40
CA ARG A 240 -15.75 -8.62 -9.44
C ARG A 240 -16.60 -8.92 -8.21
N GLU A 241 -16.30 -9.99 -7.49
CA GLU A 241 -17.02 -10.44 -6.30
C GLU A 241 -16.38 -9.93 -5.00
N LEU A 242 -15.22 -9.25 -5.08
CA LEU A 242 -14.55 -8.66 -3.92
C LEU A 242 -15.40 -7.56 -3.28
N LYS A 243 -15.74 -7.76 -2.00
CA LYS A 243 -16.45 -6.78 -1.17
C LYS A 243 -15.46 -5.90 -0.41
N PHE A 244 -15.58 -4.59 -0.50
CA PHE A 244 -14.64 -3.63 0.12
C PHE A 244 -15.11 -3.06 1.47
N ASP A 245 -16.35 -3.36 1.87
CA ASP A 245 -17.04 -2.67 2.98
C ASP A 245 -17.65 -3.66 4.01
N ASP A 246 -17.12 -4.89 4.11
CA ASP A 246 -17.53 -5.80 5.20
C ASP A 246 -16.77 -5.48 6.49
N THR A 247 -17.31 -5.92 7.63
CA THR A 247 -16.66 -5.74 8.93
C THR A 247 -15.56 -6.78 9.17
N VAL A 248 -14.57 -6.41 9.98
CA VAL A 248 -13.56 -7.31 10.54
C VAL A 248 -13.87 -7.50 12.02
N SER A 249 -14.13 -8.73 12.44
CA SER A 249 -14.21 -9.07 13.86
C SER A 249 -12.83 -9.45 14.37
N TYR A 250 -12.09 -8.46 14.87
CA TYR A 250 -10.84 -8.66 15.61
C TYR A 250 -10.64 -7.51 16.58
N LYS A 251 -10.23 -7.85 17.81
CA LYS A 251 -9.88 -6.85 18.84
C LYS A 251 -8.50 -7.17 19.37
N SER A 252 -7.58 -6.22 19.25
CA SER A 252 -6.24 -6.35 19.81
C SER A 252 -6.26 -6.04 21.31
N ASP A 253 -5.57 -6.86 22.09
CA ASP A 253 -5.25 -6.59 23.51
C ASP A 253 -4.01 -5.69 23.66
N ASN A 254 -3.37 -5.29 22.55
CA ASN A 254 -2.19 -4.44 22.57
C ASN A 254 -2.57 -3.00 22.96
N GLY A 255 -2.06 -2.53 24.11
CA GLY A 255 -2.27 -1.17 24.61
C GLY A 255 -1.25 -0.12 24.14
N GLN A 256 -0.30 -0.47 23.27
CA GLN A 256 0.77 0.45 22.88
C GLN A 256 0.24 1.59 22.00
N SER A 257 0.76 2.80 22.22
CA SER A 257 0.45 3.97 21.39
C SER A 257 1.11 3.89 20.00
N VAL A 258 0.67 4.70 19.04
CA VAL A 258 1.36 4.81 17.75
C VAL A 258 2.81 5.29 17.87
N GLY A 259 3.14 6.06 18.91
CA GLY A 259 4.52 6.47 19.18
C GLY A 259 5.40 5.29 19.62
N GLU A 260 4.89 4.47 20.52
CA GLU A 260 5.58 3.25 20.99
C GLU A 260 5.71 2.22 19.86
N LEU A 261 4.65 2.04 19.06
CA LEU A 261 4.66 1.14 17.91
C LEU A 261 5.64 1.60 16.83
N PHE A 262 5.73 2.90 16.54
CA PHE A 262 6.70 3.42 15.57
C PHE A 262 8.15 3.23 16.05
N LEU A 263 8.42 3.53 17.33
CA LEU A 263 9.74 3.28 17.93
C LEU A 263 10.08 1.78 17.91
N GLY A 264 9.13 0.92 18.24
CA GLY A 264 9.29 -0.53 18.22
C GLY A 264 9.50 -1.09 16.80
N PHE A 265 8.83 -0.53 15.79
CA PHE A 265 9.05 -0.84 14.37
C PHE A 265 10.50 -0.56 13.97
N LEU A 266 11.01 0.65 14.30
CA LEU A 266 12.41 1.00 14.05
C LEU A 266 13.37 0.06 14.81
N ALA A 267 13.07 -0.25 16.08
CA ALA A 267 13.89 -1.14 16.90
C ALA A 267 13.94 -2.57 16.33
N TYR A 268 12.81 -3.11 15.88
CA TYR A 268 12.68 -4.45 15.32
C TYR A 268 13.54 -4.59 14.07
N TYR A 269 13.37 -3.69 13.10
CA TYR A 269 14.13 -3.71 11.86
C TYR A 269 15.59 -3.24 12.00
N SER A 270 15.97 -2.64 13.13
CA SER A 270 17.37 -2.29 13.41
C SER A 270 18.15 -3.41 14.10
N ASN A 271 17.50 -4.17 14.98
CA ASN A 271 18.20 -5.01 15.96
C ASN A 271 17.74 -6.48 15.99
N LYS A 272 16.55 -6.80 15.49
CA LYS A 272 15.95 -8.15 15.64
C LYS A 272 15.73 -8.86 14.30
N TYR A 273 15.23 -8.16 13.28
CA TYR A 273 14.99 -8.76 11.96
C TYR A 273 16.31 -8.95 11.22
N ARG A 274 16.58 -10.17 10.73
CA ARG A 274 17.80 -10.48 9.98
C ARG A 274 17.50 -10.45 8.49
N PHE A 275 17.73 -9.30 7.86
CA PHE A 275 17.39 -9.06 6.44
C PHE A 275 17.91 -10.12 5.45
N GLU A 276 19.10 -10.66 5.72
CA GLU A 276 19.78 -11.61 4.84
C GLU A 276 19.42 -13.08 5.13
N GLU A 277 18.66 -13.34 6.21
CA GLU A 277 18.34 -14.69 6.69
C GLU A 277 16.84 -14.93 6.86
N ASP A 278 16.02 -13.87 6.80
CA ASP A 278 14.59 -13.94 7.11
C ASP A 278 13.71 -13.49 5.94
N CYS A 279 12.53 -14.09 5.84
CA CYS A 279 11.46 -13.71 4.91
C CYS A 279 10.21 -13.29 5.68
N ILE A 280 9.58 -12.20 5.26
CA ILE A 280 8.28 -11.73 5.79
C ILE A 280 7.14 -12.45 5.05
N CYS A 281 6.23 -13.06 5.79
CA CYS A 281 5.00 -13.67 5.26
C CYS A 281 3.79 -13.15 6.04
N ILE A 282 3.12 -12.12 5.51
CA ILE A 282 1.94 -11.52 6.16
C ILE A 282 0.68 -12.39 6.01
N ARG A 283 0.66 -13.28 5.00
CA ARG A 283 -0.42 -14.23 4.73
C ARG A 283 -0.58 -15.23 5.87
N GLU A 284 0.51 -15.57 6.54
CA GLU A 284 0.53 -16.47 7.71
C GLU A 284 0.88 -15.73 9.00
N GLY A 285 1.01 -14.40 8.94
CA GLY A 285 1.38 -13.56 10.10
C GLY A 285 2.71 -13.94 10.74
N ARG A 286 3.70 -14.39 9.94
CA ARG A 286 4.94 -15.03 10.44
C ARG A 286 6.20 -14.52 9.76
N ARG A 287 7.32 -14.69 10.49
CA ARG A 287 8.68 -14.60 9.96
C ARG A 287 9.20 -16.01 9.68
N TYR A 288 9.59 -16.26 8.43
CA TYR A 288 10.32 -17.47 8.06
C TYR A 288 11.82 -17.24 8.10
N SER A 289 12.61 -18.29 8.40
CA SER A 289 13.99 -18.32 7.91
C SER A 289 13.96 -18.48 6.39
N LEU A 290 14.94 -17.91 5.67
CA LEU A 290 15.03 -18.10 4.23
C LEU A 290 15.22 -19.57 3.87
N ASP A 291 16.01 -20.32 4.65
CA ASP A 291 16.21 -21.75 4.41
C ASP A 291 14.91 -22.54 4.47
N ASP A 292 14.02 -22.23 5.41
CA ASP A 292 12.71 -22.87 5.51
C ASP A 292 11.78 -22.39 4.40
N TYR A 293 11.74 -21.09 4.14
CA TYR A 293 10.90 -20.50 3.10
C TYR A 293 11.24 -21.04 1.70
N MET A 294 12.53 -21.25 1.44
CA MET A 294 13.01 -21.77 0.14
C MET A 294 12.52 -23.19 -0.16
N ARG A 295 12.07 -23.96 0.85
CA ARG A 295 11.57 -25.33 0.65
C ARG A 295 10.18 -25.36 0.02
N PHE A 296 9.39 -24.29 0.17
CA PHE A 296 8.01 -24.23 -0.32
C PHE A 296 7.71 -22.99 -1.17
N LYS A 297 8.71 -22.13 -1.42
CA LYS A 297 8.54 -20.99 -2.33
C LYS A 297 8.06 -21.44 -3.71
N ASN A 298 7.38 -20.54 -4.41
CA ASN A 298 7.15 -20.74 -5.83
C ASN A 298 8.34 -20.26 -6.69
N GLU A 299 8.31 -20.58 -7.98
CA GLU A 299 9.36 -20.21 -8.94
C GLU A 299 9.51 -18.70 -9.13
N ASN A 300 8.48 -17.91 -8.78
CA ASN A 300 8.45 -16.46 -8.96
C ASN A 300 9.18 -15.70 -7.85
N PHE A 301 9.57 -16.36 -6.75
CA PHE A 301 10.27 -15.75 -5.64
C PHE A 301 11.76 -15.55 -5.91
N GLN A 302 12.15 -14.28 -6.02
CA GLN A 302 13.53 -13.85 -6.28
C GLN A 302 14.19 -13.35 -5.00
N LEU A 303 15.36 -13.92 -4.69
CA LEU A 303 16.17 -13.48 -3.57
C LEU A 303 16.67 -12.06 -3.77
N GLN A 304 16.49 -11.24 -2.73
CA GLN A 304 17.00 -9.89 -2.64
C GLN A 304 17.47 -9.64 -1.19
N PRO A 305 18.31 -8.61 -0.95
CA PRO A 305 18.63 -8.12 0.38
C PRO A 305 17.44 -7.93 1.33
N LEU A 306 16.23 -7.70 0.80
CA LEU A 306 14.97 -7.73 1.53
C LEU A 306 14.03 -8.75 0.88
N CYS A 307 13.52 -9.68 1.67
CA CYS A 307 12.60 -10.72 1.22
C CYS A 307 11.23 -10.56 1.90
N ILE A 308 10.22 -10.24 1.09
CA ILE A 308 8.83 -10.07 1.53
C ILE A 308 7.94 -10.82 0.56
N GLU A 309 7.27 -11.88 1.02
CA GLU A 309 6.26 -12.61 0.26
C GLU A 309 5.12 -11.68 -0.16
N GLU A 310 4.75 -11.77 -1.43
CA GLU A 310 3.52 -11.20 -1.98
C GLU A 310 2.34 -12.12 -1.60
N PRO A 311 1.32 -11.61 -0.90
CA PRO A 311 0.29 -12.44 -0.27
C PRO A 311 -0.60 -13.27 -1.21
N PHE A 312 -0.57 -13.04 -2.53
CA PHE A 312 -1.41 -13.74 -3.51
C PHE A 312 -0.59 -14.51 -4.56
N ASP A 313 0.46 -13.90 -5.12
CA ASP A 313 1.32 -14.47 -6.16
C ASP A 313 2.63 -15.07 -5.63
N LEU A 314 2.86 -14.97 -4.32
CA LEU A 314 4.00 -15.48 -3.56
C LEU A 314 5.37 -15.08 -4.10
N SER A 315 5.44 -14.03 -4.91
CA SER A 315 6.71 -13.49 -5.34
C SER A 315 7.33 -12.57 -4.29
N ASN A 316 8.55 -12.07 -4.53
CA ASN A 316 9.15 -11.08 -3.64
C ASN A 316 8.64 -9.68 -4.00
N THR A 317 8.03 -8.95 -3.06
CA THR A 317 7.57 -7.57 -3.31
C THR A 317 8.72 -6.57 -3.32
N ALA A 318 9.83 -6.89 -2.65
CA ALA A 318 11.03 -6.05 -2.55
C ALA A 318 12.05 -6.32 -3.67
N ARG A 319 11.60 -6.74 -4.86
CA ARG A 319 12.43 -6.92 -6.07
C ARG A 319 13.27 -5.69 -6.42
N SER A 320 12.78 -4.48 -6.13
CA SER A 320 13.53 -3.24 -6.36
C SER A 320 14.78 -3.14 -5.49
N CYS A 321 14.83 -3.80 -4.34
CA CYS A 321 15.96 -3.73 -3.40
C CYS A 321 17.13 -4.63 -3.81
N HIS A 322 17.60 -4.56 -5.05
CA HIS A 322 18.64 -5.44 -5.60
C HIS A 322 20.07 -4.95 -5.37
N ASP A 323 20.27 -3.65 -5.16
CA ASP A 323 21.58 -3.07 -4.90
C ASP A 323 21.93 -3.18 -3.40
N LYS A 324 22.97 -3.97 -3.09
CA LYS A 324 23.44 -4.21 -1.71
C LYS A 324 23.97 -2.93 -1.03
N ASN A 325 24.61 -2.03 -1.76
CA ASN A 325 25.14 -0.78 -1.21
C ASN A 325 24.01 0.17 -0.83
N ILE A 326 23.02 0.31 -1.71
CA ILE A 326 21.80 1.07 -1.45
C ILE A 326 21.05 0.43 -0.27
N PHE A 327 20.98 -0.89 -0.20
CA PHE A 327 20.31 -1.56 0.91
C PHE A 327 21.07 -1.43 2.25
N ASN A 328 22.40 -1.38 2.23
CA ASN A 328 23.19 -1.04 3.42
C ASN A 328 22.88 0.37 3.95
N ARG A 329 22.60 1.34 3.06
CA ARG A 329 22.07 2.66 3.45
C ARG A 329 20.71 2.52 4.13
N VAL A 330 19.80 1.72 3.59
CA VAL A 330 18.49 1.42 4.23
C VAL A 330 18.68 0.90 5.65
N LYS A 331 19.50 -0.14 5.85
CA LYS A 331 19.81 -0.69 7.19
C LYS A 331 20.36 0.38 8.14
N ARG A 332 21.25 1.25 7.66
CA ARG A 332 21.82 2.36 8.43
C ARG A 332 20.76 3.40 8.84
N VAL A 333 19.85 3.75 7.93
CA VAL A 333 18.76 4.69 8.21
C VAL A 333 17.85 4.17 9.32
N PHE A 334 17.45 2.89 9.28
CA PHE A 334 16.70 2.26 10.38
C PHE A 334 17.46 2.37 11.70
N LYS A 335 18.73 1.94 11.73
CA LYS A 335 19.56 1.94 12.95
C LYS A 335 19.75 3.34 13.54
N LYS A 336 20.13 4.32 12.72
CA LYS A 336 20.31 5.72 13.17
C LYS A 336 18.99 6.33 13.64
N SER A 337 17.89 6.08 12.92
CA SER A 337 16.56 6.57 13.30
C SER A 337 16.13 6.01 14.66
N TYR A 338 16.31 4.71 14.88
CA TYR A 338 16.05 4.09 16.17
C TYR A 338 16.89 4.72 17.28
N GLN A 339 18.20 4.86 17.09
CA GLN A 339 19.12 5.43 18.09
C GLN A 339 18.76 6.88 18.46
N GLU A 340 18.51 7.73 17.46
CA GLU A 340 18.17 9.13 17.67
C GLU A 340 16.81 9.28 18.34
N LEU A 341 15.79 8.55 17.86
CA LEU A 341 14.44 8.61 18.45
C LEU A 341 14.42 8.03 19.87
N GLN A 342 15.17 6.96 20.13
CA GLN A 342 15.30 6.36 21.46
C GLN A 342 15.99 7.30 22.44
N LYS A 343 17.00 8.06 22.00
CA LYS A 343 17.75 9.00 22.83
C LYS A 343 16.98 10.27 23.11
N LYS A 344 16.40 10.89 22.07
CA LYS A 344 15.79 12.23 22.15
C LYS A 344 14.30 12.21 22.47
N LYS A 345 13.62 11.08 22.22
CA LYS A 345 12.18 10.91 22.41
C LYS A 345 11.34 12.02 21.74
N ASP A 346 11.81 12.48 20.59
CA ASP A 346 11.20 13.56 19.81
C ASP A 346 11.40 13.30 18.33
N VAL A 347 10.31 13.18 17.57
CA VAL A 347 10.35 12.89 16.14
C VAL A 347 11.09 13.94 15.33
N ARG A 348 11.21 15.19 15.80
CA ARG A 348 11.96 16.25 15.10
C ARG A 348 13.41 15.85 14.87
N CYS A 349 13.98 15.00 15.73
CA CYS A 349 15.34 14.52 15.55
C CYS A 349 15.55 13.70 14.27
N LEU A 350 14.48 13.14 13.69
CA LEU A 350 14.53 12.35 12.46
C LEU A 350 14.51 13.22 11.20
N PHE A 351 14.15 14.51 11.31
CA PHE A 351 13.89 15.37 10.16
C PHE A 351 14.86 16.55 10.03
N ASN A 352 16.01 16.52 10.71
CA ASN A 352 17.03 17.57 10.59
C ASN A 352 17.80 17.46 9.27
N GLN A 353 18.27 16.26 8.94
CA GLN A 353 18.95 15.94 7.67
C GLN A 353 18.82 14.43 7.39
N PRO A 354 18.86 14.00 6.11
CA PRO A 354 18.96 12.58 5.77
C PRO A 354 20.19 11.92 6.39
N PHE A 355 20.12 10.61 6.67
CA PHE A 355 21.09 9.87 7.49
C PHE A 355 22.15 9.09 6.72
#